data_AF-A0A402DVL4-F1
#
_entry.id   AF-A0A402DVL4-F1
#
_cell.length_a   1.000
_cell.length_b   1.000
_cell.length_c   1.000
_cell.angle_alpha   90.00
_cell.angle_beta   90.00
_cell.angle_gamma   90.00
#
_symmetry.space_group_name_H-M   'P 1'
#
loop_
_entity.id
_entity.type
_entity.pdbx_description
1 polymer ?
#
loop_
_entity_poly.entity_id
_entity_poly.type
_entity_poly.pdbx_seq_one_letter_code
_entity_poly.pdbx_strand_id
1 'polypeptide(L)' 'MRGEVRQAIIEMDQLFLFLMSVSNGSVLAVVAESSCDVGLIGYEMAMLVSRTEATLTPQLISEMRGQLPVDGATRAPVA' A
#
# COMPACT_ATOMS: atom_id res chain seq x y z
N MET A 1 -12.71 -14.62 -14.55
CA MET A 1 -12.84 -13.45 -13.64
C MET A 1 -11.59 -13.43 -12.77
N ARG A 2 -10.69 -12.46 -12.91
CA ARG A 2 -9.52 -12.34 -12.01
C ARG A 2 -10.02 -11.60 -10.77
N GLY A 3 -10.08 -12.28 -9.62
CA GLY A 3 -10.50 -11.63 -8.37
C GLY A 3 -9.53 -10.51 -8.00
N GLU A 4 -10.06 -9.37 -7.58
CA GLU A 4 -9.25 -8.24 -7.13
C GLU A 4 -8.79 -8.50 -5.69
N VAL A 5 -7.49 -8.33 -5.43
CA VAL A 5 -6.95 -8.42 -4.08
C VAL A 5 -7.40 -7.17 -3.32
N ARG A 6 -8.16 -7.35 -2.25
CA ARG A 6 -8.60 -6.24 -1.38
C ARG A 6 -7.55 -5.86 -0.35
N GLN A 7 -6.91 -6.86 0.21
CA GLN A 7 -5.88 -6.70 1.23
C GLN A 7 -4.92 -7.90 1.24
N ALA A 8 -3.70 -7.67 1.68
CA ALA A 8 -2.73 -8.70 2.02
C ALA A 8 -2.03 -8.32 3.33
N ILE A 9 -1.78 -9.30 4.18
CA ILE A 9 -1.06 -9.13 5.45
C ILE A 9 0.12 -10.08 5.42
N ILE A 10 1.31 -9.56 5.63
CA ILE A 10 2.56 -10.32 5.69
C ILE A 10 3.05 -10.23 7.12
N GLU A 11 3.17 -11.37 7.77
CA GLU A 11 3.74 -11.50 9.11
C GLU A 11 5.24 -11.80 9.01
N MET A 12 6.02 -11.06 9.77
CA MET A 12 7.48 -11.19 9.91
C MET A 12 7.81 -11.30 11.41
N ASP A 13 9.06 -11.63 11.75
CA ASP A 13 9.48 -11.92 13.12
C ASP A 13 9.04 -10.86 14.16
N GLN A 14 9.14 -9.57 13.82
CA GLN A 14 8.81 -8.48 14.74
C GLN A 14 7.83 -7.47 14.14
N LEU A 15 7.34 -7.72 12.92
CA LEU A 15 6.61 -6.74 12.15
C LEU A 15 5.46 -7.39 11.38
N PHE A 16 4.42 -6.62 11.16
CA PHE A 16 3.42 -6.87 10.13
C PHE A 16 3.59 -5.84 9.01
N LEU A 17 3.46 -6.29 7.76
CA LEU A 17 3.25 -5.44 6.60
C LEU A 17 1.82 -5.64 6.09
N PHE A 18 1.02 -4.59 6.21
CA PHE A 18 -0.35 -4.54 5.71
C PHE A 18 -0.38 -3.83 4.36
N LEU A 19 -1.08 -4.44 3.40
CA LEU A 19 -1.35 -3.87 2.10
C LEU A 19 -2.86 -3.79 1.93
N MET A 20 -3.37 -2.62 1.55
CA MET A 20 -4.78 -2.42 1.22
C MET A 20 -4.88 -1.73 -0.14
N SER A 21 -5.67 -2.33 -1.03
CA SER A 21 -5.96 -1.71 -2.32
C SER A 21 -6.75 -0.43 -2.11
N VAL A 22 -6.29 0.63 -2.78
CA VAL A 22 -7.02 1.88 -2.93
C VAL A 22 -7.63 1.90 -4.34
N SER A 23 -8.13 3.04 -4.79
CA SER A 23 -8.58 3.21 -6.17
C SER A 23 -7.43 3.20 -7.17
N ASN A 24 -7.77 2.88 -8.42
CA ASN A 24 -6.94 3.18 -9.61
C ASN A 24 -5.52 2.59 -9.58
N GLY A 25 -5.37 1.41 -8.96
CA GLY A 25 -4.08 0.71 -8.87
C GLY A 25 -3.09 1.35 -7.90
N SER A 26 -3.58 2.15 -6.95
CA SER A 26 -2.82 2.61 -5.79
C SER A 26 -2.96 1.61 -4.63
N VAL A 27 -1.96 1.56 -3.77
CA VAL A 27 -1.91 0.66 -2.61
C VAL A 27 -1.44 1.44 -1.40
N LEU A 28 -2.14 1.30 -0.29
CA LEU A 28 -1.69 1.75 1.02
C LEU A 28 -0.85 0.63 1.66
N ALA A 29 0.39 0.94 2.01
CA ALA A 29 1.29 0.03 2.73
C ALA A 29 1.57 0.57 4.13
N VAL A 30 1.37 -0.26 5.15
CA VAL A 30 1.61 0.08 6.56
C VAL A 30 2.50 -0.99 7.17
N VAL A 31 3.56 -0.57 7.86
CA VAL A 31 4.40 -1.45 8.69
C VAL A 31 4.07 -1.16 10.15
N ALA A 32 3.80 -2.19 10.92
CA ALA A 32 3.56 -2.09 12.37
C ALA A 32 4.32 -3.17 13.12
N GLU A 33 4.58 -2.95 14.41
CA GLU A 33 5.15 -3.98 15.29
C GLU A 33 4.21 -5.17 15.46
N SER A 34 4.76 -6.35 15.70
CA SER A 34 3.97 -7.57 15.93
C SER A 34 3.11 -7.52 17.21
N SER A 35 3.35 -6.54 18.09
CA SER A 35 2.57 -6.22 19.28
C SER A 35 1.28 -5.44 18.98
N CYS A 36 1.06 -4.99 17.74
CA CYS A 36 -0.05 -4.13 17.38
C CYS A 36 -1.41 -4.84 17.42
N ASP A 37 -2.48 -4.06 17.60
CA ASP A 37 -3.85 -4.53 17.35
C ASP A 37 -4.14 -4.51 15.85
N VAL A 38 -4.06 -5.70 15.23
CA VAL A 38 -4.35 -5.94 13.81
C VAL A 38 -5.72 -5.41 13.39
N GLY A 39 -6.74 -5.53 14.26
CA GLY A 39 -8.09 -5.07 13.97
C GLY A 39 -8.18 -3.56 13.92
N LEU A 40 -7.53 -2.87 14.87
CA LEU A 40 -7.46 -1.41 14.88
C LEU A 40 -6.67 -0.87 13.69
N ILE A 41 -5.55 -1.49 13.34
CA ILE A 41 -4.79 -1.12 12.12
C ILE A 41 -5.67 -1.26 10.88
N GLY A 42 -6.37 -2.39 10.73
CA GLY A 42 -7.28 -2.61 9.60
C GLY A 42 -8.42 -1.60 9.53
N TYR A 43 -9.00 -1.22 10.68
CA TYR A 43 -10.05 -0.20 10.76
C TYR A 43 -9.56 1.18 10.32
N GLU A 44 -8.43 1.65 10.86
CA GLU A 44 -7.87 2.95 10.51
C GLU A 44 -7.41 2.98 9.05
N MET A 45 -6.85 1.89 8.53
CA MET A 45 -6.52 1.74 7.12
C MET A 45 -7.77 1.88 6.24
N ALA A 46 -8.87 1.19 6.56
CA ALA A 46 -10.10 1.28 5.78
C ALA A 46 -10.67 2.71 5.77
N MET A 47 -10.65 3.40 6.92
CA MET A 47 -11.05 4.80 7.00
C MET A 47 -10.13 5.71 6.17
N LEU A 48 -8.81 5.50 6.23
CA LEU A 48 -7.85 6.30 5.47
C LEU A 48 -8.04 6.11 3.96
N VAL A 49 -8.21 4.87 3.50
CA VAL A 49 -8.47 4.55 2.09
C VAL A 49 -9.76 5.21 1.62
N SER A 50 -10.85 5.09 2.38
CA SER A 50 -12.13 5.73 2.04
C SER A 50 -12.00 7.26 1.91
N ARG A 51 -11.20 7.90 2.77
CA ARG A 51 -11.00 9.37 2.72
C ARG A 51 -10.08 9.81 1.58
N THR A 52 -9.12 8.98 1.17
CA THR A 52 -8.13 9.33 0.14
C THR A 52 -8.58 8.95 -1.28
N GLU A 53 -9.60 8.11 -1.41
CA GLU A 53 -10.11 7.63 -2.70
C GLU A 53 -10.44 8.76 -3.69
N ALA A 54 -11.06 9.84 -3.20
CA ALA A 54 -11.45 10.99 -4.03
C ALA A 54 -10.25 11.84 -4.49
N THR A 55 -9.12 11.78 -3.78
CA THR A 55 -7.91 12.53 -4.12
C THR A 55 -7.03 11.77 -5.11
N LEU A 56 -7.00 10.43 -5.03
CA LEU A 56 -6.19 9.55 -5.89
C LEU A 56 -6.88 9.27 -7.23
N THR A 57 -7.14 10.34 -7.98
CA THR A 57 -7.75 10.25 -9.31
C THR A 57 -6.81 9.54 -10.30
N PRO A 58 -7.36 8.87 -11.34
CA PRO A 58 -6.53 8.22 -12.36
C PRO A 58 -5.52 9.18 -13.02
N GLN A 59 -5.94 10.44 -13.23
CA GLN A 59 -5.10 11.48 -13.83
C GLN A 59 -3.92 11.82 -12.93
N LEU A 60 -4.16 12.08 -11.64
CA LEU A 60 -3.10 12.39 -10.68
C LEU A 60 -2.10 11.23 -10.57
N ILE A 61 -2.59 9.99 -10.53
CA ILE A 61 -1.73 8.81 -10.48
C ILE A 61 -0.86 8.71 -11.73
N SER A 62 -1.43 8.97 -12.90
CA SER A 62 -0.68 8.96 -14.16
C SER A 62 0.41 10.04 -14.19
N GLU A 63 0.10 11.24 -13.69
CA GLU A 63 1.05 12.35 -13.58
C GLU A 63 2.19 12.02 -12.61
N MET A 64 1.86 11.55 -11.40
CA MET A 64 2.85 11.17 -10.38
C MET A 64 3.77 10.04 -10.85
N ARG A 65 3.22 9.03 -11.54
CA ARG A 65 4.02 7.93 -12.12
C ARG A 65 4.99 8.44 -13.18
N GLY A 66 4.60 9.44 -13.97
CA GLY A 66 5.47 10.07 -14.95
C GLY A 66 6.65 10.84 -14.34
N GLN A 67 6.56 11.21 -13.07
CA GLN A 67 7.62 11.92 -12.33
C GLN A 67 8.57 10.99 -11.57
N LEU A 68 8.27 9.70 -11.49
CA LEU A 68 9.16 8.74 -10.84
C LEU A 68 10.48 8.67 -11.63
N PRO A 69 11.63 8.58 -10.95
CA PRO A 69 12.90 8.31 -11.62
C PRO A 69 12.81 6.96 -12.34
N VAL A 70 12.65 6.99 -13.66
CA VAL A 70 12.63 5.78 -14.50
C VAL A 70 14.01 5.12 -14.59
N ASP A 71 15.06 5.84 -14.19
CA ASP A 71 16.46 5.38 -14.15
C ASP A 71 16.94 5.01 -12.74
N GLY A 72 16.04 4.83 -11.78
CA GLY A 72 16.40 4.48 -10.41
C GLY A 72 17.23 3.18 -10.38
N ALA A 73 18.54 3.30 -10.11
CA ALA A 73 19.44 2.16 -9.96
C ALA A 73 18.75 1.10 -9.11
N THR A 74 18.44 -0.05 -9.70
CA THR A 74 17.91 -1.20 -8.98
C THR A 74 18.87 -1.44 -7.82
N ARG A 75 18.38 -1.36 -6.58
CA ARG A 75 19.21 -1.64 -5.40
C ARG A 75 19.95 -2.95 -5.69
N ALA A 76 21.28 -2.92 -5.68
CA ALA A 76 22.08 -4.11 -5.87
C ALA A 76 21.57 -5.19 -4.88
N PRO A 77 21.40 -6.44 -5.31
CA PRO A 77 20.94 -7.50 -4.43
C PRO A 77 21.87 -7.55 -3.21
N VAL A 78 21.28 -7.54 -2.02
CA VAL A 78 22.02 -7.83 -0.78
C VAL A 78 22.44 -9.29 -0.89
N ALA A 79 23.76 -9.52 -0.97
CA ALA A 79 24.37 -10.84 -1.03
C ALA A 79 24.25 -11.59 0.30
#